data_AF-A0A1M5R2K5-F1
#
_entry.id   AF-A0A1M5R2K5-F1
#
_cell.length_a   1.000
_cell.length_b   1.000
_cell.length_c   1.000
_cell.angle_alpha   90.00
_cell.angle_beta   90.00
_cell.angle_gamma   90.00
#
_symmetry.space_group_name_H-M   'P 1'
#
loop_
_entity.id
_entity.type
_entity.pdbx_description
1 polymer ?
#
loop_
_entity_poly.entity_id
_entity_poly.type
_entity_poly.pdbx_seq_one_letter_code
_entity_poly.pdbx_strand_id
1 'polypeptide(L)' 'MTDKITIEQKWHQQSEAAKNEAEQLPQGKERDALVRKARQLRTASQINGWLSSPGLQPPK' A
#
# COMPACT_ATOMS: atom_id res chain seq x y z
N MET A 1 26.33 -3.32 3.52
CA MET A 1 25.51 -2.89 2.37
C MET A 1 24.27 -2.25 2.97
N THR A 2 24.03 -0.97 2.75
CA THR A 2 22.87 -0.28 3.31
C THR A 2 21.64 -0.64 2.48
N ASP A 3 20.80 -1.54 3.00
CA ASP A 3 19.53 -1.89 2.36
C ASP A 3 18.64 -0.64 2.31
N LYS A 4 18.55 -0.05 1.12
CA LYS A 4 17.77 1.16 0.88
C LYS A 4 16.31 0.75 0.74
N ILE A 5 15.54 0.87 1.81
CA ILE A 5 14.09 0.64 1.80
C ILE A 5 13.46 1.56 0.75
N THR A 6 12.70 0.98 -0.18
CA THR A 6 12.00 1.76 -1.20
C THR A 6 10.73 2.40 -0.62
N ILE A 7 10.22 3.43 -1.28
CA ILE A 7 8.99 4.11 -0.85
C ILE A 7 7.80 3.15 -0.89
N GLU A 8 7.75 2.25 -1.88
CA GLU A 8 6.72 1.23 -2.02
C GLU A 8 6.74 0.24 -0.86
N GLN A 9 7.92 -0.23 -0.45
CA GLN A 9 8.05 -1.11 0.71
C GLN A 9 7.58 -0.43 1.99
N LYS A 10 7.92 0.86 2.16
CA LYS A 10 7.45 1.66 3.30
C LYS A 10 5.93 1.82 3.29
N TRP A 11 5.32 2.11 2.14
CA TRP A 11 3.87 2.20 2.01
C TRP A 11 3.18 0.87 2.25
N HIS A 12 3.73 -0.24 1.77
CA HIS A 12 3.22 -1.57 2.05
C HIS A 12 3.25 -1.89 3.56
N GLN A 13 4.36 -1.58 4.23
CA GLN A 13 4.46 -1.78 5.67
C GLN A 13 3.43 -0.91 6.44
N GLN A 14 3.23 0.33 6.00
CA GLN A 14 2.22 1.21 6.59
C GLN A 14 0.78 0.75 6.30
N SER A 15 0.52 0.12 5.16
CA SER A 15 -0.81 -0.46 4.88
C SER A 15 -1.13 -1.61 5.81
N GLU A 16 -0.16 -2.50 6.05
CA GLU A 16 -0.33 -3.62 6.97
C GLU A 16 -0.51 -3.13 8.41
N ALA A 17 0.27 -2.14 8.84
CA ALA A 17 0.11 -1.53 10.17
C ALA A 17 -1.28 -0.91 10.36
N ALA A 18 -1.77 -0.14 9.38
CA ALA A 18 -3.10 0.47 9.44
C ALA A 18 -4.22 -0.59 9.43
N LYS A 19 -4.03 -1.70 8.71
CA LYS A 19 -4.97 -2.82 8.73
C LYS A 19 -5.01 -3.49 10.11
N ASN A 20 -3.86 -3.78 10.70
CA ASN A 20 -3.78 -4.38 12.02
C ASN A 20 -4.41 -3.49 13.09
N GLU A 21 -4.19 -2.18 13.03
CA GLU A 21 -4.83 -1.20 13.91
C GLU A 21 -6.36 -1.20 13.74
N ALA A 22 -6.85 -1.26 12.49
CA ALA A 22 -8.27 -1.35 12.20
C ALA A 22 -8.92 -2.64 12.74
N GLU A 23 -8.17 -3.74 12.84
CA GLU A 23 -8.67 -5.02 13.38
C GLU A 23 -8.85 -4.99 14.90
N GLN A 24 -8.09 -4.14 15.61
CA GLN A 24 -8.22 -3.97 17.07
C GLN A 24 -9.38 -3.05 17.47
N LEU A 25 -9.93 -2.28 16.53
CA LEU A 25 -10.99 -1.32 16.81
C LEU A 25 -12.38 -1.93 16.59
N PRO A 26 -13.38 -1.50 17.39
CA PRO A 26 -14.77 -1.82 17.12
C PRO A 26 -15.22 -1.19 15.79
N GLN A 27 -16.35 -1.68 15.28
CA GLN A 27 -16.98 -1.13 14.07
C GLN A 27 -17.28 0.36 14.29
N GLY A 28 -16.83 1.22 13.37
CA GLY A 28 -17.01 2.65 13.52
C GLY A 28 -16.15 3.47 12.56
N LYS A 29 -16.33 4.79 12.61
CA LYS A 29 -15.69 5.75 11.69
C LYS A 29 -14.15 5.67 11.71
N GLU A 30 -13.57 5.42 12.88
CA GLU A 30 -12.12 5.33 13.08
C GLU A 30 -11.54 4.09 12.40
N ARG A 31 -12.15 2.92 12.64
CA ARG A 31 -11.84 1.68 11.94
C ARG A 31 -11.96 1.86 10.43
N ASP A 32 -13.05 2.47 9.96
CA ASP A 32 -13.27 2.69 8.53
C ASP A 32 -12.19 3.60 7.91
N ALA A 33 -11.75 4.63 8.63
CA ALA A 33 -10.67 5.51 8.19
C ALA A 33 -9.35 4.75 8.03
N LEU A 34 -9.02 3.88 8.99
CA LEU A 34 -7.82 3.04 8.93
C LEU A 34 -7.89 2.01 7.79
N VAL A 35 -9.05 1.36 7.58
CA VAL A 35 -9.26 0.45 6.43
C VAL A 35 -9.09 1.19 5.11
N ARG A 36 -9.63 2.40 4.98
CA ARG A 36 -9.47 3.23 3.78
C ARG A 36 -8.00 3.59 3.55
N LYS A 37 -7.29 4.01 4.60
CA LYS A 37 -5.86 4.34 4.54
C LYS A 37 -5.02 3.12 4.14
N ALA A 38 -5.27 1.95 4.73
CA ALA A 38 -4.61 0.71 4.40
C ALA A 38 -4.79 0.36 2.92
N ARG A 39 -6.01 0.48 2.39
CA ARG A 39 -6.28 0.25 0.97
C ARG A 39 -5.51 1.22 0.07
N GLN A 40 -5.52 2.52 0.39
CA GLN A 40 -4.81 3.54 -0.40
C GLN A 40 -3.31 3.27 -0.46
N LEU A 41 -2.70 2.96 0.69
CA LEU A 41 -1.26 2.70 0.80
C LEU A 41 -0.84 1.41 0.08
N ARG A 42 -1.65 0.35 0.19
CA ARG A 42 -1.42 -0.90 -0.54
C ARG A 42 -1.46 -0.67 -2.05
N THR A 43 -2.47 0.04 -2.54
CA THR A 43 -2.57 0.44 -3.95
C THR A 43 -1.35 1.27 -4.38
N ALA A 44 -0.96 2.27 -3.56
CA ALA A 44 0.20 3.12 -3.85
C ALA A 44 1.51 2.32 -3.94
N SER A 45 1.71 1.31 -3.08
CA SER A 45 2.88 0.44 -3.13
C SER A 45 2.99 -0.41 -4.41
N GLN A 46 1.89 -0.58 -5.15
CA GLN A 46 1.86 -1.41 -6.36
C GLN A 46 2.04 -0.60 -7.66
N ILE A 47 2.02 0.75 -7.59
CA ILE A 47 2.03 1.63 -8.77
C ILE A 47 3.24 1.35 -9.68
N ASN A 48 4.44 1.17 -9.10
CA ASN A 48 5.64 0.90 -9.89
C ASN A 48 5.55 -0.42 -10.67
N GLY A 49 4.91 -1.44 -10.08
CA GLY A 49 4.64 -2.71 -10.76
C GLY A 49 3.68 -2.55 -11.93
N TRP A 50 2.66 -1.69 -11.80
CA TRP A 50 1.74 -1.40 -12.90
C TRP A 50 2.43 -0.64 -14.03
N LEU A 51 3.21 0.40 -13.72
CA LEU A 51 3.95 1.18 -14.72
C LEU A 51 4.95 0.34 -15.50
N SER A 52 5.50 -0.71 -14.88
CA SER A 52 6.48 -1.61 -15.51
C SER A 52 5.85 -2.77 -16.27
N SER A 53 4.52 -2.88 -16.30
CA SER A 53 3.83 -4.01 -16.94
C SER A 53 4.00 -4.00 -18.47
N PRO A 54 4.39 -5.13 -19.10
CA PRO A 54 4.64 -5.21 -20.55
C PRO A 54 3.46 -4.76 -21.41
N GLY A 55 2.22 -4.97 -20.95
CA GLY A 55 1.00 -4.58 -21.67
C GLY A 55 0.73 -3.07 -21.71
N LEU A 56 1.48 -2.27 -20.95
CA LEU A 56 1.40 -0.80 -20.94
C LEU A 56 2.57 -0.15 -21.68
N GLN A 57 3.54 -0.92 -22.15
CA GLN A 57 4.65 -0.42 -22.96
C GLN A 57 4.23 -0.34 -24.43
N PRO A 58 4.59 0.74 -25.16
CA PRO A 58 4.30 0.81 -26.59
C PRO A 58 5.03 -0.32 -27.35
N PRO A 59 4.40 -0.89 -28.38
CA PRO A 59 5.04 -1.90 -29.22
C PRO A 59 6.28 -1.30 -29.94
N LYS A 60 7.30 -2.13 -30.16
CA LYS A 60 8.52 -1.77 -30.90
C LYS A 60 8.30 -1.74 -32.41
#